data_AF-A0A960XNF8-F1
#
_entry.id   AF-A0A960XNF8-F1
#
_cell.length_a   1.000
_cell.length_b   1.000
_cell.length_c   1.000
_cell.angle_alpha   90.00
_cell.angle_beta   90.00
_cell.angle_gamma   90.00
#
_symmetry.space_group_name_H-M   'P 1'
#
loop_
_entity.id
_entity.type
_entity.pdbx_description
1 polymer ?
#
loop_
_entity_poly.entity_id
_entity_poly.type
_entity_poly.pdbx_seq_one_letter_code
_entity_poly.pdbx_strand_id
1 'polypeptide(L)'
;TEKSVNDLHFKPKTYSVVYYPWAKVANPFYNAESNPGVPATLLVGPAGLAAGMWAKTDGRRGVWKAPAGVETSLLGVAGLQYLVENEEQDSLNPLGVNCLRMMPGFGPVIWGTRTLATKSDPEWRYVPVRRTAIMIEQSIFDGIQWAVFEPNDHRLWSSLRANIGAFMDGLFRAGAFQGQKASDAYFVRCGLGDTMTQDDIDRGQVIAIVGFAPLKPAEFVIVRIQQKVGQS
;
A
#
# COMPACT_ATOMS: atom_id res chain seq x y z
N THR A 1 28.87 -15.79 -11.66
CA THR A 1 29.18 -14.42 -11.21
C THR A 1 28.11 -14.02 -10.23
N GLU A 2 28.45 -13.88 -8.96
CA GLU A 2 27.50 -13.46 -7.92
C GLU A 2 27.10 -12.02 -8.23
N LYS A 3 25.81 -11.78 -8.51
CA LYS A 3 25.31 -10.42 -8.75
C LYS A 3 25.16 -9.75 -7.40
N SER A 4 25.78 -8.58 -7.24
CA SER A 4 25.64 -7.76 -6.04
C SER A 4 24.23 -7.18 -5.97
N VAL A 5 23.75 -6.87 -4.77
CA VAL A 5 22.52 -6.08 -4.57
C VAL A 5 22.60 -4.75 -5.33
N ASN A 6 23.81 -4.20 -5.48
CA ASN A 6 24.06 -2.96 -6.24
C ASN A 6 23.85 -3.10 -7.76
N ASP A 7 23.81 -4.34 -8.28
CA ASP A 7 23.56 -4.61 -9.71
C ASP A 7 22.05 -4.72 -10.03
N LEU A 8 21.17 -4.59 -9.03
CA LEU A 8 19.73 -4.58 -9.20
C LEU A 8 19.25 -3.22 -9.71
N HIS A 9 19.00 -3.13 -11.02
CA HIS A 9 18.44 -1.94 -11.65
C HIS A 9 16.94 -2.10 -11.91
N PHE A 10 16.12 -1.68 -10.94
CA PHE A 10 14.68 -1.56 -11.15
C PHE A 10 14.33 -0.18 -11.73
N LYS A 11 13.47 -0.14 -12.76
CA LYS A 11 12.91 1.12 -13.24
C LYS A 11 11.95 1.68 -12.18
N PRO A 12 12.15 2.92 -11.69
CA PRO A 12 11.27 3.48 -10.68
C PRO A 12 9.83 3.59 -11.20
N LYS A 13 8.89 3.00 -10.48
CA LYS A 13 7.45 2.99 -10.80
C LYS A 13 6.65 3.00 -9.51
N THR A 14 5.70 3.93 -9.41
CA THR A 14 4.81 4.06 -8.25
C THR A 14 3.81 2.90 -8.16
N TYR A 15 3.49 2.27 -9.29
CA TYR A 15 2.54 1.15 -9.42
C TYR A 15 3.21 -0.24 -9.42
N SER A 16 4.46 -0.34 -8.97
CA SER A 16 5.19 -1.62 -8.99
C SER A 16 5.83 -1.89 -7.65
N VAL A 17 5.83 -3.17 -7.26
CA VAL A 17 6.36 -3.65 -5.98
C VAL A 17 7.19 -4.90 -6.26
N VAL A 18 8.24 -5.11 -5.47
CA VAL A 18 9.05 -6.33 -5.54
C VAL A 18 9.02 -6.99 -4.18
N TYR A 19 8.86 -8.32 -4.17
CA TYR A 19 8.96 -9.15 -2.98
C TYR A 19 10.10 -10.14 -3.15
N TYR A 20 10.85 -10.37 -2.07
CA TYR A 20 11.99 -11.27 -2.01
C TYR A 20 12.03 -11.89 -0.61
N PRO A 21 12.50 -13.12 -0.40
CA PRO A 21 12.84 -14.14 -1.38
C PRO A 21 11.63 -14.98 -1.81
N TRP A 22 11.86 -15.99 -2.64
CA TRP A 22 10.87 -17.03 -2.91
C TRP A 22 10.57 -17.84 -1.65
N ALA A 23 9.39 -18.45 -1.63
CA ALA A 23 8.93 -19.26 -0.50
C ALA A 23 8.95 -20.75 -0.86
N LYS A 24 9.19 -21.60 0.14
CA LYS A 24 9.05 -23.06 0.07
C LYS A 24 7.64 -23.42 0.55
N VAL A 25 6.89 -24.15 -0.26
CA VAL A 25 5.55 -24.66 0.08
C VAL A 25 5.53 -26.19 -0.03
N ALA A 26 4.61 -26.85 0.66
CA ALA A 26 4.44 -28.29 0.54
C ALA A 26 4.20 -28.70 -0.92
N ASN A 27 4.92 -29.72 -1.39
CA ASN A 27 4.72 -30.24 -2.73
C ASN A 27 3.51 -31.18 -2.74
N PRO A 28 2.40 -30.86 -3.44
CA PRO A 28 1.23 -31.74 -3.47
C PRO A 28 1.48 -33.09 -4.15
N PHE A 29 2.57 -33.23 -4.90
CA PHE A 29 2.95 -34.48 -5.56
C PHE A 29 3.85 -35.37 -4.70
N TYR A 30 4.34 -34.85 -3.56
CA TYR A 30 5.17 -35.62 -2.63
C TYR A 30 4.30 -36.51 -1.75
N ASN A 31 4.68 -37.78 -1.67
CA ASN A 31 4.16 -38.73 -0.72
C ASN A 31 5.30 -39.64 -0.27
N ALA A 32 5.52 -39.77 1.03
CA ALA A 32 6.66 -40.52 1.58
C ALA A 32 6.65 -42.01 1.21
N GLU A 33 5.47 -42.59 0.95
CA GLU A 33 5.29 -44.00 0.62
C GLU A 33 5.16 -44.22 -0.88
N SER A 34 4.27 -43.48 -1.54
CA SER A 34 3.91 -43.72 -2.95
C SER A 34 4.76 -42.95 -3.95
N ASN A 35 5.43 -41.86 -3.54
CA ASN A 35 6.26 -41.05 -4.44
C ASN A 35 7.41 -40.35 -3.69
N PRO A 36 8.33 -41.09 -3.05
CA PRO A 36 9.42 -40.50 -2.27
C PRO A 36 10.48 -39.81 -3.13
N GLY A 37 10.46 -40.02 -4.45
CA GLY A 37 11.46 -39.50 -5.39
C GLY A 37 11.29 -38.03 -5.77
N VAL A 38 10.16 -37.39 -5.44
CA VAL A 38 9.95 -35.95 -5.67
C VAL A 38 10.28 -35.13 -4.43
N PRO A 39 10.74 -33.88 -4.55
CA PRO A 39 11.03 -33.04 -3.39
C PRO A 39 9.79 -32.81 -2.51
N ALA A 40 9.95 -32.85 -1.18
CA ALA A 40 8.85 -32.58 -0.24
C ALA A 40 8.30 -31.13 -0.30
N THR A 41 9.07 -30.20 -0.87
CA THR A 41 8.67 -28.81 -1.05
C THR A 41 9.00 -28.30 -2.45
N LEU A 42 8.25 -27.31 -2.91
CA LEU A 42 8.50 -26.56 -4.14
C LEU A 42 8.75 -25.09 -3.82
N LEU A 43 9.54 -24.43 -4.67
CA LEU A 43 9.75 -22.99 -4.61
C LEU A 43 8.67 -22.26 -5.41
N VAL A 44 8.05 -21.26 -4.79
CA VAL A 44 7.04 -20.40 -5.42
C VAL A 44 7.44 -18.93 -5.32
N GLY A 45 7.14 -18.18 -6.37
CA GLY A 45 7.35 -16.74 -6.40
C GLY A 45 6.50 -16.03 -5.34
N PRO A 46 7.02 -14.98 -4.68
CA PRO A 46 6.34 -14.36 -3.52
C PRO A 46 5.16 -13.46 -3.91
N ALA A 47 4.98 -13.14 -5.19
CA ALA A 47 3.92 -12.24 -5.66
C ALA A 47 2.51 -12.76 -5.35
N GLY A 48 2.26 -14.07 -5.52
CA GLY A 48 0.96 -14.67 -5.21
C GLY A 48 0.64 -14.65 -3.71
N LEU A 49 1.65 -14.92 -2.87
CA LEU A 49 1.54 -14.83 -1.42
C LEU A 49 1.23 -13.39 -0.98
N ALA A 50 1.92 -12.42 -1.56
CA ALA A 50 1.68 -11.01 -1.28
C ALA A 50 0.28 -10.56 -1.72
N ALA A 51 -0.18 -10.96 -2.90
CA ALA A 51 -1.52 -10.65 -3.39
C ALA A 51 -2.61 -11.19 -2.46
N GLY A 52 -2.47 -12.43 -1.98
CA GLY A 52 -3.38 -13.01 -0.98
C GLY A 52 -3.34 -12.24 0.34
N MET A 53 -2.16 -11.82 0.80
CA MET A 53 -2.01 -11.02 2.02
C MET A 53 -2.62 -9.62 1.90
N TRP A 54 -2.52 -9.00 0.72
CA TRP A 54 -3.15 -7.72 0.42
C TRP A 54 -4.66 -7.84 0.56
N ALA A 55 -5.28 -8.80 -0.15
CA ALA A 55 -6.72 -9.03 -0.06
C ALA A 55 -7.19 -9.29 1.38
N LYS A 56 -6.43 -10.11 2.14
CA LYS A 56 -6.72 -10.38 3.56
C LYS A 56 -6.66 -9.12 4.42
N THR A 57 -5.65 -8.29 4.20
CA THR A 57 -5.44 -7.05 4.97
C THR A 57 -6.52 -6.03 4.64
N ASP A 58 -6.81 -5.82 3.35
CA ASP A 58 -7.80 -4.86 2.88
C ASP A 58 -9.19 -5.19 3.45
N GLY A 59 -9.60 -6.46 3.38
CA GLY A 59 -10.90 -6.91 3.88
C GLY A 59 -11.06 -6.86 5.40
N ARG A 60 -9.96 -6.78 6.17
CA ARG A 60 -10.01 -6.77 7.65
C ARG A 60 -9.69 -5.43 8.27
N ARG A 61 -8.82 -4.64 7.63
CA ARG A 61 -8.21 -3.43 8.20
C ARG A 61 -8.26 -2.23 7.26
N GLY A 62 -8.81 -2.40 6.05
CA GLY A 62 -8.85 -1.37 5.01
C GLY A 62 -7.56 -1.28 4.20
N VAL A 63 -7.69 -0.75 2.98
CA VAL A 63 -6.60 -0.63 1.98
C VAL A 63 -5.45 0.26 2.47
N TRP A 64 -5.74 1.18 3.40
CA TRP A 64 -4.78 2.08 4.03
C TRP A 64 -3.88 1.40 5.05
N LYS A 65 -4.18 0.17 5.48
CA LYS A 65 -3.30 -0.59 6.37
C LYS A 65 -2.16 -1.24 5.58
N ALA A 66 -0.93 -1.01 6.02
CA ALA A 66 0.24 -1.70 5.50
C ALA A 66 0.09 -3.24 5.59
N PRO A 67 0.17 -3.99 4.47
CA PRO A 67 0.13 -5.45 4.47
C PRO A 67 1.52 -6.05 4.79
N ALA A 68 2.09 -5.64 5.92
CA ALA A 68 3.33 -6.17 6.48
C ALA A 68 3.31 -6.12 8.00
N GLY A 69 4.30 -6.77 8.60
CA GLY A 69 4.45 -6.92 10.04
C GLY A 69 4.04 -8.32 10.52
N VAL A 70 4.08 -8.54 11.83
CA VAL A 70 3.85 -9.86 12.43
C VAL A 70 2.44 -10.40 12.20
N GLU A 71 1.46 -9.54 11.93
CA GLU A 71 0.09 -9.93 11.57
C GLU A 71 -0.01 -10.61 10.18
N THR A 72 1.08 -10.58 9.39
CA THR A 72 1.12 -11.09 8.02
C THR A 72 1.80 -12.46 7.89
N SER A 73 1.69 -13.30 8.93
CA SER A 73 2.14 -14.69 8.87
C SER A 73 1.57 -15.42 7.64
N LEU A 74 2.46 -16.02 6.87
CA LEU A 74 2.16 -16.70 5.62
C LEU A 74 1.80 -18.17 5.89
N LEU A 75 0.51 -18.48 5.78
CA LEU A 75 0.00 -19.84 5.95
C LEU A 75 0.42 -20.73 4.77
N GLY A 76 0.75 -21.99 5.06
CA GLY A 76 1.17 -22.97 4.04
C GLY A 76 2.60 -22.79 3.52
N VAL A 77 3.36 -21.81 4.04
CA VAL A 77 4.77 -21.64 3.76
C VAL A 77 5.59 -22.45 4.76
N ALA A 78 6.30 -23.46 4.26
CA ALA A 78 7.18 -24.33 5.04
C ALA A 78 8.54 -23.66 5.37
N GLY A 79 8.91 -22.63 4.60
CA GLY A 79 10.11 -21.84 4.85
C GLY A 79 10.40 -20.87 3.71
N LEU A 80 11.52 -20.17 3.80
CA LEU A 80 11.98 -19.25 2.76
C LEU A 80 13.16 -19.86 1.98
N GLN A 81 13.32 -19.43 0.73
CA GLN A 81 14.49 -19.82 -0.08
C GLN A 81 15.78 -19.30 0.53
N TYR A 82 15.73 -18.07 1.05
CA TYR A 82 16.82 -17.36 1.69
C TYR A 82 16.31 -16.80 3.03
N LEU A 83 17.16 -16.81 4.06
CA LEU A 83 16.82 -16.16 5.33
C LEU A 83 17.42 -14.77 5.30
N VAL A 84 16.58 -13.76 5.11
CA VAL A 84 17.01 -12.36 5.08
C VAL A 84 17.17 -11.85 6.50
N GLU A 85 18.37 -11.39 6.83
CA GLU A 85 18.73 -10.73 8.06
C GLU A 85 18.63 -9.20 7.94
N ASN A 86 18.91 -8.49 9.03
CA ASN A 86 18.70 -7.05 9.11
C ASN A 86 19.60 -6.28 8.13
N GLU A 87 20.88 -6.63 8.05
CA GLU A 87 21.88 -5.94 7.24
C GLU A 87 21.58 -6.03 5.74
N GLU A 88 21.09 -7.20 5.31
CA GLU A 88 20.69 -7.44 3.93
C GLU A 88 19.40 -6.69 3.61
N GLN A 89 18.45 -6.72 4.54
CA GLN A 89 17.23 -5.93 4.40
C GLN A 89 17.55 -4.43 4.32
N ASP A 90 18.47 -3.90 5.13
CA ASP A 90 18.87 -2.49 5.10
C ASP A 90 19.47 -2.08 3.76
N SER A 91 20.12 -3.02 3.05
CA SER A 91 20.64 -2.82 1.70
C SER A 91 19.53 -2.90 0.63
N LEU A 92 18.53 -3.75 0.82
CA LEU A 92 17.43 -3.99 -0.12
C LEU A 92 16.30 -2.94 -0.03
N ASN A 93 16.05 -2.44 1.17
CA ASN A 93 15.00 -1.48 1.50
C ASN A 93 15.06 -0.18 0.66
N PRO A 94 16.22 0.47 0.49
CA PRO A 94 16.37 1.64 -0.38
C PRO A 94 16.10 1.35 -1.86
N LEU A 95 16.12 0.10 -2.29
CA LEU A 95 15.80 -0.32 -3.67
C LEU A 95 14.31 -0.64 -3.85
N GLY A 96 13.50 -0.55 -2.79
CA GLY A 96 12.07 -0.86 -2.84
C GLY A 96 11.77 -2.36 -2.85
N VAL A 97 12.73 -3.18 -2.44
CA VAL A 97 12.56 -4.63 -2.31
C VAL A 97 11.97 -4.96 -0.94
N ASN A 98 10.79 -5.56 -0.94
CA ASN A 98 10.07 -5.94 0.28
C ASN A 98 10.43 -7.36 0.70
N CYS A 99 11.05 -7.49 1.86
CA CYS A 99 11.54 -8.78 2.32
C CYS A 99 10.44 -9.61 2.97
N LEU A 100 10.37 -10.91 2.66
CA LEU A 100 9.73 -11.92 3.49
C LEU A 100 10.78 -12.39 4.49
N ARG A 101 10.42 -12.46 5.77
CA ARG A 101 11.36 -12.80 6.85
C ARG A 101 10.77 -13.82 7.80
N MET A 102 11.66 -14.63 8.38
CA MET A 102 11.31 -15.50 9.49
C MET A 102 11.36 -14.69 10.78
N MET A 103 10.21 -14.50 11.41
CA MET A 103 10.11 -13.78 12.68
C MET A 103 9.94 -14.76 13.84
N PRO A 104 10.76 -14.65 14.91
CA PRO A 104 10.61 -15.47 16.10
C PRO A 104 9.18 -15.41 16.64
N GLY A 105 8.54 -16.58 16.82
CA GLY A 105 7.16 -16.69 17.32
C GLY A 105 6.05 -16.44 16.30
N PHE A 106 6.36 -15.92 15.09
CA PHE A 106 5.35 -15.59 14.06
C PHE A 106 5.56 -16.34 12.74
N GLY A 107 6.70 -16.99 12.56
CA GLY A 107 7.03 -17.71 11.33
C GLY A 107 7.34 -16.77 10.15
N PRO A 108 7.14 -17.20 8.89
CA PRO A 108 7.39 -16.37 7.73
C PRO A 108 6.34 -15.26 7.61
N VAL A 109 6.76 -14.01 7.50
CA VAL A 109 5.89 -12.83 7.37
C VAL A 109 6.36 -11.93 6.24
N ILE A 110 5.50 -11.02 5.77
CA ILE A 110 5.91 -9.91 4.91
C ILE A 110 6.45 -8.78 5.79
N TRP A 111 7.66 -8.31 5.50
CA TRP A 111 8.39 -7.34 6.30
C TRP A 111 8.82 -6.08 5.52
N GLY A 112 8.00 -5.68 4.55
CA GLY A 112 8.20 -4.46 3.77
C GLY A 112 6.95 -4.07 2.98
N THR A 113 6.74 -2.76 2.75
CA THR A 113 5.60 -2.22 2.00
C THR A 113 5.98 -1.05 1.09
N ARG A 114 7.19 -1.05 0.54
CA ARG A 114 7.65 -0.03 -0.41
C ARG A 114 7.27 -0.36 -1.85
N THR A 115 7.04 0.69 -2.63
CA THR A 115 6.98 0.65 -4.09
C THR A 115 8.40 0.79 -4.66
N LEU A 116 8.56 0.51 -5.96
CA LEU A 116 9.83 0.77 -6.67
C LEU A 116 10.12 2.26 -6.84
N ALA A 117 9.18 3.15 -6.52
CA ALA A 117 9.39 4.59 -6.52
C ALA A 117 9.94 5.13 -5.19
N THR A 118 10.34 4.27 -4.25
CA THR A 118 10.77 4.66 -2.88
C THR A 118 11.74 5.85 -2.82
N LYS A 119 12.68 5.94 -3.78
CA LYS A 119 13.66 7.03 -3.92
C LYS A 119 13.19 8.16 -4.83
N SER A 120 12.58 7.84 -5.96
CA SER A 120 12.21 8.83 -6.98
C SER A 120 10.98 9.65 -6.64
N ASP A 121 10.07 9.07 -5.84
CA ASP A 121 8.79 9.68 -5.49
C ASP A 121 8.40 9.32 -4.04
N PRO A 122 8.89 10.12 -3.06
CA PRO A 122 8.66 9.85 -1.64
C PRO A 122 7.18 9.90 -1.22
N GLU A 123 6.32 10.57 -1.97
CA GLU A 123 4.88 10.64 -1.69
C GLU A 123 4.21 9.27 -1.93
N TRP A 124 4.63 8.58 -3.00
CA TRP A 124 4.15 7.25 -3.38
C TRP A 124 5.08 6.11 -2.94
N ARG A 125 5.94 6.36 -1.95
CA ARG A 125 6.88 5.37 -1.42
C ARG A 125 6.21 4.08 -0.94
N TYR A 126 5.02 4.18 -0.36
CA TYR A 126 4.39 3.06 0.33
C TYR A 126 3.20 2.48 -0.44
N VAL A 127 3.14 1.15 -0.49
CA VAL A 127 2.05 0.36 -1.04
C VAL A 127 0.68 0.77 -0.49
N PRO A 128 0.42 0.83 0.83
CA PRO A 128 -0.89 1.23 1.34
C PRO A 128 -1.31 2.63 0.88
N VAL A 129 -0.38 3.58 0.76
CA VAL A 129 -0.65 4.95 0.31
C VAL A 129 -1.07 4.96 -1.16
N ARG A 130 -0.26 4.34 -2.04
CA ARG A 130 -0.58 4.26 -3.48
C ARG A 130 -1.87 3.50 -3.75
N ARG A 131 -2.08 2.37 -3.06
CA ARG A 131 -3.31 1.57 -3.22
C ARG A 131 -4.55 2.29 -2.72
N THR A 132 -4.44 3.05 -1.63
CA THR A 132 -5.56 3.89 -1.14
C THR A 132 -5.93 4.96 -2.16
N ALA A 133 -4.95 5.65 -2.75
CA ALA A 133 -5.23 6.61 -3.81
C ALA A 133 -5.92 5.98 -5.03
N ILE A 134 -5.45 4.81 -5.49
CA ILE A 134 -6.06 4.07 -6.61
C ILE A 134 -7.51 3.69 -6.28
N MET A 135 -7.75 3.19 -5.06
CA MET A 135 -9.10 2.82 -4.62
C MET A 135 -10.03 4.03 -4.58
N ILE A 136 -9.56 5.17 -4.05
CA ILE A 136 -10.34 6.42 -4.01
C ILE A 136 -10.65 6.91 -5.41
N GLU A 137 -9.64 6.97 -6.28
CA GLU A 137 -9.76 7.41 -7.68
C GLU A 137 -10.81 6.58 -8.43
N GLN A 138 -10.68 5.25 -8.37
CA GLN A 138 -11.62 4.34 -9.04
C GLN A 138 -13.04 4.44 -8.46
N SER A 139 -13.17 4.46 -7.12
CA SER A 139 -14.48 4.52 -6.47
C SER A 139 -15.22 5.82 -6.76
N ILE A 140 -14.50 6.95 -6.80
CA ILE A 140 -15.07 8.24 -7.16
C ILE A 140 -15.46 8.23 -8.64
N PHE A 141 -14.57 7.77 -9.53
CA PHE A 141 -14.87 7.69 -10.96
C PHE A 141 -16.15 6.89 -11.23
N ASP A 142 -16.29 5.72 -10.63
CA ASP A 142 -17.48 4.87 -10.78
C ASP A 142 -18.72 5.52 -10.12
N GLY A 143 -18.54 6.17 -8.96
CA GLY A 143 -19.62 6.77 -8.19
C GLY A 143 -20.23 8.04 -8.79
N ILE A 144 -19.50 8.75 -9.65
CA ILE A 144 -19.96 10.01 -10.27
C ILE A 144 -20.38 9.88 -11.73
N GLN A 145 -20.50 8.67 -12.28
CA GLN A 145 -20.88 8.46 -13.68
C GLN A 145 -22.23 9.11 -14.05
N TRP A 146 -23.14 9.27 -13.09
CA TRP A 146 -24.42 9.97 -13.28
C TRP A 146 -24.26 11.45 -13.69
N ALA A 147 -23.12 12.08 -13.40
CA ALA A 147 -22.87 13.49 -13.71
C ALA A 147 -22.63 13.74 -15.21
N VAL A 148 -22.35 12.69 -15.98
CA VAL A 148 -22.12 12.81 -17.42
C VAL A 148 -23.41 13.24 -18.10
N PHE A 149 -23.32 14.30 -18.91
CA PHE A 149 -24.45 14.95 -19.62
C PHE A 149 -25.45 15.73 -18.74
N GLU A 150 -25.18 15.88 -17.45
CA GLU A 150 -25.94 16.83 -16.62
C GLU A 150 -25.61 18.29 -16.98
N PRO A 151 -26.54 19.24 -16.78
CA PRO A 151 -26.26 20.66 -16.94
C PRO A 151 -25.06 21.10 -16.09
N ASN A 152 -24.04 21.69 -16.72
CA ASN A 152 -22.82 22.14 -16.04
C ASN A 152 -23.07 23.45 -15.27
N ASP A 153 -23.72 23.33 -14.11
CA ASP A 153 -24.09 24.46 -13.27
C ASP A 153 -23.75 24.27 -11.77
N HIS A 154 -24.04 25.29 -10.97
CA HIS A 154 -23.83 25.27 -9.52
C HIS A 154 -24.51 24.11 -8.79
N ARG A 155 -25.63 23.59 -9.32
CA ARG A 155 -26.35 22.46 -8.71
C ARG A 155 -25.57 21.17 -8.93
N LEU A 156 -25.08 20.93 -10.15
CA LEU A 156 -24.22 19.78 -10.45
C LEU A 156 -22.97 19.79 -9.56
N TRP A 157 -22.28 20.92 -9.45
CA TRP A 157 -21.06 21.03 -8.64
C TRP A 157 -21.36 20.79 -7.16
N SER A 158 -22.49 21.27 -6.65
CA SER A 158 -22.91 21.02 -5.27
C SER A 158 -23.19 19.53 -5.02
N SER A 159 -23.89 18.88 -5.95
CA SER A 159 -24.16 17.44 -5.89
C SER A 159 -22.88 16.60 -5.93
N LEU A 160 -21.91 16.98 -6.78
CA LEU A 160 -20.59 16.33 -6.83
C LEU A 160 -19.82 16.49 -5.50
N ARG A 161 -19.75 17.71 -4.96
CA ARG A 161 -19.11 17.94 -3.64
C ARG A 161 -19.77 17.12 -2.53
N ALA A 162 -21.10 17.07 -2.51
CA ALA A 162 -21.84 16.32 -1.49
C ALA A 162 -21.62 14.81 -1.63
N ASN A 163 -21.69 14.26 -2.83
CA ASN A 163 -21.53 12.83 -3.09
C ASN A 163 -20.10 12.35 -2.77
N ILE A 164 -19.09 13.01 -3.34
CA ILE A 164 -17.69 12.70 -3.10
C ILE A 164 -17.34 12.95 -1.62
N GLY A 165 -17.83 14.05 -1.04
CA GLY A 165 -17.62 14.37 0.37
C GLY A 165 -18.16 13.30 1.31
N ALA A 166 -19.36 12.76 1.04
CA ALA A 166 -19.94 11.69 1.84
C ALA A 166 -19.10 10.39 1.77
N PHE A 167 -18.59 10.03 0.59
CA PHE A 167 -17.68 8.89 0.43
C PHE A 167 -16.38 9.08 1.24
N MET A 168 -15.75 10.25 1.10
CA MET A 168 -14.52 10.57 1.82
C MET A 168 -14.73 10.63 3.34
N ASP A 169 -15.88 11.12 3.80
CA ASP A 169 -16.25 11.10 5.23
C ASP A 169 -16.39 9.67 5.76
N GLY A 170 -16.97 8.76 4.95
CA GLY A 170 -17.03 7.34 5.27
C GLY A 170 -15.65 6.73 5.50
N LEU A 171 -14.69 7.05 4.62
CA LEU A 171 -13.29 6.62 4.77
C LEU A 171 -12.62 7.25 6.01
N PHE A 172 -12.86 8.53 6.27
CA PHE A 172 -12.34 9.22 7.45
C PHE A 172 -12.82 8.55 8.75
N ARG A 173 -14.13 8.27 8.87
CA ARG A 173 -14.71 7.57 10.03
C ARG A 173 -14.19 6.15 10.19
N ALA A 174 -13.86 5.48 9.08
CA ALA A 174 -13.20 4.17 9.10
C ALA A 174 -11.72 4.24 9.49
N GLY A 175 -11.15 5.44 9.69
CA GLY A 175 -9.76 5.65 10.07
C GLY A 175 -8.80 5.51 8.89
N ALA A 176 -9.21 5.84 7.66
CA ALA A 176 -8.36 5.75 6.48
C ALA A 176 -7.31 6.87 6.36
N PHE A 177 -7.56 7.99 7.04
CA PHE A 177 -6.80 9.22 6.89
C PHE A 177 -6.16 9.67 8.20
N GLN A 178 -5.11 10.48 8.08
CA GLN A 178 -4.54 11.23 9.20
C GLN A 178 -5.42 12.45 9.52
N GLY A 179 -5.39 12.91 10.77
CA GLY A 179 -6.12 14.10 11.22
C GLY A 179 -7.18 13.78 12.25
N GLN A 180 -7.47 14.76 13.12
CA GLN A 180 -8.48 14.60 14.18
C GLN A 180 -9.89 14.99 13.72
N LYS A 181 -9.99 15.85 12.69
CA LYS A 181 -11.24 16.30 12.08
C LYS A 181 -11.19 16.10 10.57
N ALA A 182 -12.37 16.00 9.96
CA ALA A 182 -12.51 15.77 8.51
C ALA A 182 -11.72 16.79 7.67
N SER A 183 -11.68 18.07 8.06
CA SER A 183 -10.96 19.12 7.34
C SER A 183 -9.43 19.03 7.40
N ASP A 184 -8.87 18.26 8.35
CA ASP A 184 -7.43 17.93 8.34
C ASP A 184 -7.16 16.70 7.45
N ALA A 185 -8.18 15.87 7.24
CA ALA A 185 -8.07 14.55 6.65
C ALA A 185 -8.33 14.52 5.15
N TYR A 186 -9.28 15.30 4.65
CA TYR A 186 -9.59 15.39 3.23
C TYR A 186 -10.23 16.73 2.87
N PHE A 187 -10.25 17.03 1.57
CA PHE A 187 -11.06 18.11 1.02
C PHE A 187 -11.65 17.72 -0.34
N VAL A 188 -12.78 18.33 -0.68
CA VAL A 188 -13.43 18.20 -1.99
C VAL A 188 -13.79 19.61 -2.48
N ARG A 189 -13.24 19.99 -3.63
CA ARG A 189 -13.44 21.28 -4.27
C ARG A 189 -14.01 21.08 -5.67
N CYS A 190 -14.96 21.90 -6.07
CA CYS A 190 -15.56 21.88 -7.41
C CYS A 190 -16.32 23.19 -7.59
N GLY A 191 -15.93 24.07 -8.51
CA GLY A 191 -16.71 25.28 -8.80
C GLY A 191 -15.97 26.32 -9.64
N LEU A 192 -16.73 27.23 -10.24
CA LEU A 192 -16.22 28.38 -10.97
C LEU A 192 -15.44 29.33 -10.05
N GLY A 193 -14.23 29.71 -10.46
CA GLY A 193 -13.31 30.54 -9.67
C GLY A 193 -12.57 29.76 -8.57
N ASP A 194 -12.85 28.47 -8.41
CA ASP A 194 -12.24 27.59 -7.41
C ASP A 194 -11.39 26.49 -8.07
N THR A 195 -12.03 25.66 -8.89
CA THR A 195 -11.39 24.56 -9.64
C THR A 195 -11.55 24.69 -11.15
N MET A 196 -12.43 25.58 -11.60
CA MET A 196 -12.77 25.80 -13.00
C MET A 196 -12.77 27.29 -13.33
N THR A 197 -12.47 27.59 -14.59
CA THR A 197 -12.67 28.88 -15.24
C THR A 197 -13.92 28.86 -16.11
N GLN A 198 -14.35 30.02 -16.62
CA GLN A 198 -15.47 30.06 -17.58
C GLN A 198 -15.13 29.27 -18.85
N ASP A 199 -13.88 29.34 -19.32
CA ASP A 199 -13.42 28.60 -20.49
C ASP A 199 -13.52 27.07 -20.30
N ASP A 200 -13.31 26.56 -19.07
CA ASP A 200 -13.51 25.13 -18.77
C ASP A 200 -14.99 24.73 -18.94
N ILE A 201 -15.90 25.58 -18.44
CA ILE A 201 -17.35 25.37 -18.54
C ILE A 201 -17.79 25.41 -20.01
N ASP A 202 -17.30 26.38 -20.78
CA ASP A 202 -17.62 26.54 -22.20
C ASP A 202 -17.11 25.35 -23.04
N ARG A 203 -16.04 24.67 -22.58
CA ARG A 203 -15.57 23.39 -23.12
C ARG A 203 -16.36 22.17 -22.63
N GLY A 204 -17.37 22.37 -21.79
CA GLY A 204 -18.16 21.28 -21.19
C GLY A 204 -17.42 20.50 -20.11
N GLN A 205 -16.37 21.06 -19.50
CA GLN A 205 -15.57 20.39 -18.49
C GLN A 205 -16.08 20.69 -17.08
N VAL A 206 -16.13 19.65 -16.25
CA VAL A 206 -16.34 19.76 -14.79
C VAL A 206 -15.11 19.23 -14.09
N ILE A 207 -14.46 20.07 -13.28
CA ILE A 207 -13.20 19.72 -12.61
C ILE A 207 -13.46 19.67 -11.10
N ALA A 208 -13.43 18.47 -10.53
CA ALA A 208 -13.43 18.24 -9.09
C ALA A 208 -12.00 17.94 -8.61
N ILE A 209 -11.55 18.65 -7.58
CA ILE A 209 -10.25 18.41 -6.93
C ILE A 209 -10.50 17.77 -5.58
N VAL A 210 -9.93 16.58 -5.39
CA VAL A 210 -10.02 15.80 -4.15
C VAL A 210 -8.63 15.62 -3.58
N GLY A 211 -8.46 15.95 -2.30
CA GLY A 211 -7.21 15.71 -1.57
C GLY A 211 -7.48 14.90 -0.30
N PHE A 212 -6.49 14.12 0.13
CA PHE A 212 -6.55 13.35 1.37
C PHE A 212 -5.19 13.26 2.05
N ALA A 213 -5.19 13.09 3.37
CA ALA A 213 -4.00 12.94 4.20
C ALA A 213 -3.75 11.43 4.47
N PRO A 214 -2.78 10.78 3.79
CA PRO A 214 -2.59 9.34 3.90
C PRO A 214 -1.97 8.92 5.24
N LEU A 215 -2.34 7.73 5.71
CA LEU A 215 -1.63 7.05 6.80
C LEU A 215 -0.30 6.46 6.30
N LYS A 216 0.82 7.07 6.68
CA LYS A 216 2.16 6.53 6.41
C LYS A 216 2.53 5.48 7.48
N PRO A 217 3.03 4.28 7.09
CA PRO A 217 3.45 3.26 8.06
C PRO A 217 4.60 3.74 8.95
N ALA A 218 4.58 3.35 10.23
CA ALA A 218 5.72 3.50 11.12
C ALA A 218 6.74 2.39 10.83
N GLU A 219 7.70 2.66 9.95
CA GLU A 219 8.70 1.68 9.55
C GLU A 219 9.84 1.51 10.59
N PHE A 220 10.17 2.59 11.30
CA PHE A 220 11.22 2.60 12.31
C PHE A 220 10.68 3.15 13.63
N VAL A 221 10.97 2.48 14.73
CA VAL A 221 10.68 2.96 16.09
C VAL A 221 12.01 3.30 16.74
N ILE A 222 12.26 4.59 17.00
CA ILE A 222 13.48 5.06 17.63
C ILE A 222 13.21 5.32 19.11
N VAL A 223 13.82 4.53 20.00
CA VAL A 223 13.78 4.75 21.45
C VAL A 223 15.04 5.51 21.85
N ARG A 224 14.87 6.71 22.44
CA ARG A 224 15.98 7.51 23.00
C ARG A 224 15.92 7.45 24.52
N ILE A 225 16.93 6.85 25.15
CA ILE A 225 17.03 6.75 26.61
C ILE A 225 17.95 7.89 27.10
N GLN A 226 17.48 8.68 28.06
CA GLN A 226 18.26 9.74 28.70
C GLN A 226 18.21 9.55 30.22
N GLN A 227 19.37 9.70 30.87
CA GLN A 227 19.45 9.71 32.32
C GLN A 227 19.09 11.11 32.84
N LYS A 228 18.06 11.20 33.68
CA LYS A 228 17.73 12.44 34.39
C LYS A 228 18.65 12.57 35.60
N VAL A 229 19.52 13.59 35.62
CA VAL A 229 20.26 13.97 36.83
C VAL A 229 19.31 14.79 37.71
N GLY A 230 19.26 14.49 39.01
CA GLY A 230 18.36 15.16 39.96
C GLY A 230 18.53 16.67 39.91
N GLN A 231 17.41 17.39 39.81
CA GLN A 231 17.40 18.83 40.05
C GLN A 231 17.65 19.02 41.54
N SER A 232 18.84 19.51 41.90
CA SER A 232 19.14 20.03 43.23
C SER A 232 18.41 21.34 43.46
#